data_AF-A0A2E0FFG4-F1
#
_entry.id   AF-A0A2E0FFG4-F1
#
_cell.length_a   1.000
_cell.length_b   1.000
_cell.length_c   1.000
_cell.angle_alpha   90.00
_cell.angle_beta   90.00
_cell.angle_gamma   90.00
#
_symmetry.space_group_name_H-M   'P 1'
#
loop_
_entity.id
_entity.type
_entity.pdbx_description
1 polymer ?
#
loop_
_entity_poly.entity_id
_entity_poly.type
_entity_poly.pdbx_seq_one_letter_code
_entity_poly.pdbx_strand_id
1 'polypeptide(L)'
;MILMSWEIILKELACPRATQDLKLNTKNRNAAIDAEHIQYGPLTIKEPGDYWEKIAEHWNTDVKAAKKAKCSNCDAFDVSPRMKKCMPLEGALGYCWMHDFKCHKDRTCYTWVAGGPIKDDEKSKKNQMKGG
;
A
#
# COMPACT_ATOMS: atom_id res chain seq x y z
N MET A 1 26.67 -2.33 -24.85
CA MET A 1 26.81 -2.42 -23.38
C MET A 1 26.38 -1.09 -22.79
N ILE A 2 25.11 -0.97 -22.42
CA ILE A 2 24.60 0.26 -21.80
C ILE A 2 25.05 0.20 -20.34
N LEU A 3 25.93 1.12 -19.95
CA LEU A 3 26.20 1.46 -18.55
C LEU A 3 24.86 1.80 -17.89
N MET A 4 24.23 0.81 -17.25
CA MET A 4 23.22 1.13 -16.26
C MET A 4 23.98 1.89 -15.16
N SER A 5 23.73 3.20 -15.08
CA SER A 5 24.30 4.06 -14.04
C SER A 5 24.17 3.35 -12.69
N TRP A 6 25.23 3.33 -11.89
CA TRP A 6 25.26 2.70 -10.57
C TRP A 6 24.07 3.14 -9.69
N GLU A 7 23.60 4.36 -9.89
CA GLU A 7 22.40 4.92 -9.25
C GLU A 7 21.11 4.16 -9.62
N ILE A 8 20.99 3.68 -10.86
CA ILE A 8 19.84 2.88 -11.33
C ILE A 8 19.87 1.50 -10.67
N ILE A 9 21.04 0.86 -10.62
CA ILE A 9 21.23 -0.45 -9.98
C ILE A 9 20.95 -0.34 -8.48
N LEU A 10 21.42 0.72 -7.81
CA LEU A 10 21.11 0.99 -6.41
C LEU A 10 19.61 1.22 -6.20
N LYS A 11 18.93 1.98 -7.05
CA LYS A 11 17.46 2.18 -6.94
C LYS A 11 16.67 0.89 -7.14
N GLU A 12 17.09 0.03 -8.07
CA GLU A 12 16.44 -1.28 -8.26
C GLU A 12 16.60 -2.21 -7.06
N LEU A 13 17.75 -2.14 -6.38
CA LEU A 13 18.09 -2.96 -5.22
C LEU A 13 17.64 -2.34 -3.89
N ALA A 14 17.38 -1.03 -3.84
CA ALA A 14 17.09 -0.31 -2.60
C ALA A 14 15.64 -0.49 -2.14
N CYS A 15 15.49 -0.91 -0.88
CA CYS A 15 14.20 -0.90 -0.22
C CYS A 15 13.62 0.52 -0.12
N PRO A 16 12.29 0.72 -0.32
CA PRO A 16 11.70 2.02 -0.13
C PRO A 16 11.95 2.52 1.30
N ARG A 17 12.25 3.80 1.47
CA ARG A 17 12.71 4.33 2.77
C ARG A 17 11.72 4.06 3.91
N ALA A 18 10.42 4.20 3.65
CA ALA A 18 9.37 3.92 4.63
C ALA A 18 9.30 2.44 5.07
N THR A 19 9.92 1.51 4.33
CA THR A 19 10.07 0.13 4.81
C THR A 19 11.08 0.00 5.96
N GLN A 20 12.07 0.89 6.02
CA GLN A 20 13.16 0.87 7.01
C GLN A 20 13.00 1.95 8.11
N ASP A 21 12.34 3.06 7.79
CA ASP A 21 12.21 4.22 8.67
C ASP A 21 10.81 4.27 9.30
N LEU A 22 10.72 3.91 10.59
CA LEU A 22 9.46 3.90 11.34
C LEU A 22 8.81 5.29 11.43
N LYS A 23 9.62 6.35 11.57
CA LYS A 23 9.12 7.72 11.70
C LYS A 23 8.49 8.17 10.39
N LEU A 24 9.18 7.93 9.28
CA LEU A 24 8.65 8.23 7.94
C LEU A 24 7.40 7.40 7.62
N ASN A 25 7.42 6.09 7.89
CA ASN A 25 6.27 5.22 7.71
C ASN A 25 5.04 5.73 8.49
N THR A 26 5.24 6.12 9.74
CA THR A 26 4.16 6.61 10.60
C THR A 26 3.62 7.95 10.09
N LYS A 27 4.52 8.85 9.66
CA LYS A 27 4.13 10.12 9.05
C LYS A 27 3.26 9.91 7.81
N ASN A 28 3.68 9.06 6.88
CA ASN A 28 2.96 8.79 5.64
C ASN A 28 1.61 8.11 5.90
N ARG A 29 1.57 7.14 6.83
CA ARG A 29 0.32 6.49 7.25
C ARG A 29 -0.67 7.48 7.86
N ASN A 30 -0.21 8.38 8.74
CA ASN A 30 -1.09 9.36 9.36
C ASN A 30 -1.61 10.36 8.32
N ALA A 31 -0.76 10.82 7.40
CA ALA A 31 -1.21 11.65 6.28
C ALA A 31 -2.30 10.97 5.43
N ALA A 32 -2.17 9.66 5.19
CA ALA A 32 -3.18 8.88 4.47
C ALA A 32 -4.49 8.67 5.27
N ILE A 33 -4.44 8.70 6.59
CA ILE A 33 -5.63 8.67 7.46
C ILE A 33 -6.32 10.05 7.43
N ASP A 34 -5.55 11.13 7.54
CA ASP A 34 -6.07 12.50 7.68
C ASP A 34 -6.58 13.08 6.36
N ALA A 35 -6.01 12.66 5.22
CA ALA A 35 -6.40 13.18 3.91
C ALA A 35 -7.83 12.73 3.51
N GLU A 36 -8.72 13.69 3.28
CA GLU A 36 -10.12 13.46 2.89
C GLU A 36 -10.27 12.65 1.59
N HIS A 37 -9.29 12.73 0.69
CA HIS A 37 -9.28 11.99 -0.58
C HIS A 37 -8.63 10.60 -0.49
N ILE A 38 -8.11 10.20 0.68
CA ILE A 38 -7.51 8.87 0.89
C ILE A 38 -8.29 8.08 1.95
N GLN A 39 -8.49 8.67 3.14
CA GLN A 39 -9.21 8.05 4.25
C GLN A 39 -8.80 6.59 4.51
N TYR A 40 -7.53 6.35 4.81
CA TYR A 40 -7.02 5.00 5.08
C TYR A 40 -7.56 4.40 6.40
N GLY A 41 -8.09 3.19 6.36
CA GLY A 41 -8.70 2.55 7.53
C GLY A 41 -9.42 1.23 7.24
N PRO A 42 -10.31 0.77 8.13
CA PRO A 42 -10.60 1.32 9.45
C PRO A 42 -9.45 1.06 10.44
N LEU A 43 -9.43 1.76 11.58
CA LEU A 43 -8.46 1.51 12.67
C LEU A 43 -8.54 0.06 13.14
N THR A 44 -9.76 -0.41 13.41
CA THR A 44 -10.08 -1.77 13.86
C THR A 44 -11.02 -2.44 12.85
N ILE A 45 -10.69 -3.66 12.41
CA ILE A 45 -11.53 -4.40 11.45
C ILE A 45 -12.83 -4.93 12.10
N LYS A 46 -12.75 -5.34 13.37
CA LYS A 46 -13.89 -5.89 14.13
C LYS A 46 -14.92 -4.83 14.54
N GLU A 47 -14.44 -3.62 14.84
CA GLU A 47 -15.26 -2.49 15.29
C GLU A 47 -14.94 -1.27 14.41
N PRO A 48 -15.40 -1.28 13.13
CA PRO A 48 -15.03 -0.26 12.16
C PRO A 48 -15.85 1.04 12.27
N GLY A 49 -16.88 1.10 13.14
CA GLY A 49 -17.86 2.18 13.14
C GLY A 49 -18.58 2.30 11.79
N ASP A 50 -18.81 3.54 11.36
CA ASP A 50 -19.45 3.89 10.08
C ASP A 50 -18.49 3.84 8.87
N TYR A 51 -17.24 3.40 9.06
CA TYR A 51 -16.20 3.50 8.03
C TYR A 51 -16.58 2.81 6.71
N TRP A 52 -17.16 1.61 6.76
CA TRP A 52 -17.56 0.90 5.54
C TRP A 52 -18.78 1.50 4.84
N GLU A 53 -19.63 2.21 5.58
CA GLU A 53 -20.75 2.98 5.01
C GLU A 53 -20.20 4.16 4.21
N LYS A 54 -19.23 4.90 4.77
CA LYS A 54 -18.53 5.99 4.08
C LYS A 54 -17.76 5.53 2.83
N ILE A 55 -17.14 4.35 2.86
CA ILE A 55 -16.48 3.77 1.68
C ILE A 55 -17.52 3.43 0.60
N ALA A 56 -18.65 2.83 1.00
CA ALA A 56 -19.72 2.46 0.08
C ALA A 56 -20.35 3.69 -0.58
N GLU A 57 -20.61 4.75 0.21
CA GLU A 57 -21.10 6.03 -0.28
C GLU A 57 -20.13 6.66 -1.28
N HIS A 58 -18.84 6.75 -0.93
CA HIS A 58 -17.82 7.34 -1.80
C HIS A 58 -17.74 6.66 -3.18
N TRP A 59 -17.96 5.34 -3.26
CA TRP A 59 -17.91 4.57 -4.51
C TRP A 59 -19.27 4.30 -5.13
N ASN A 60 -20.35 4.87 -4.58
CA ASN A 60 -21.71 4.65 -5.03
C ASN A 60 -22.04 3.14 -5.15
N THR A 61 -21.76 2.38 -4.09
CA THR A 61 -21.95 0.93 -4.01
C THR A 61 -22.55 0.51 -2.67
N ASP A 62 -22.77 -0.78 -2.46
CA ASP A 62 -23.26 -1.31 -1.19
C ASP A 62 -22.11 -1.68 -0.23
N VAL A 63 -22.39 -1.72 1.07
CA VAL A 63 -21.40 -2.06 2.13
C VAL A 63 -20.77 -3.44 1.92
N LYS A 64 -21.52 -4.40 1.36
CA LYS A 64 -21.02 -5.76 1.11
C LYS A 64 -20.01 -5.79 -0.03
N ALA A 65 -20.20 -4.98 -1.06
CA ALA A 65 -19.26 -4.77 -2.15
C ALA A 65 -18.03 -3.99 -1.66
N ALA A 66 -18.23 -2.89 -0.92
CA ALA A 66 -17.15 -2.09 -0.33
C ALA A 66 -16.20 -2.94 0.53
N LYS A 67 -16.72 -3.83 1.39
CA LYS A 67 -15.92 -4.74 2.23
C LYS A 67 -15.03 -5.73 1.47
N LYS A 68 -15.27 -5.92 0.16
CA LYS A 68 -14.41 -6.75 -0.70
C LYS A 68 -13.19 -5.98 -1.21
N ALA A 69 -13.25 -4.65 -1.26
CA ALA A 69 -12.12 -3.81 -1.64
C ALA A 69 -11.17 -3.67 -0.44
N LYS A 70 -10.10 -4.47 -0.44
CA LYS A 70 -9.12 -4.55 0.64
C LYS A 70 -7.72 -4.30 0.09
N CYS A 71 -6.78 -3.88 0.94
CA CYS A 71 -5.37 -3.80 0.58
C CYS A 71 -4.89 -5.13 -0.01
N SER A 72 -5.32 -6.28 0.54
CA SER A 72 -4.94 -7.62 0.04
C SER A 72 -5.25 -7.89 -1.43
N ASN A 73 -6.19 -7.16 -2.05
CA ASN A 73 -6.51 -7.27 -3.49
C ASN A 73 -6.34 -5.95 -4.24
N CYS A 74 -5.63 -4.98 -3.65
CA CYS A 74 -5.34 -3.68 -4.23
C CYS A 74 -4.08 -3.73 -5.09
N ASP A 75 -4.11 -3.14 -6.29
CA ASP A 75 -2.94 -3.04 -7.17
C ASP A 75 -1.81 -2.17 -6.59
N ALA A 76 -2.11 -1.42 -5.53
CA ALA A 76 -1.14 -0.69 -4.74
C ALA A 76 -0.36 -1.55 -3.73
N PHE A 77 -0.85 -2.75 -3.40
CA PHE A 77 -0.37 -3.56 -2.29
C PHE A 77 0.74 -4.52 -2.72
N ASP A 78 1.95 -4.25 -2.27
CA ASP A 78 3.15 -4.99 -2.62
C ASP A 78 3.56 -5.99 -1.54
N VAL A 79 3.54 -7.27 -1.94
CA VAL A 79 4.00 -8.43 -1.16
C VAL A 79 4.96 -9.30 -1.97
N SER A 80 5.61 -8.71 -2.98
CA SER A 80 6.65 -9.35 -3.78
C SER A 80 7.80 -9.90 -2.90
N PRO A 81 8.54 -10.92 -3.35
CA PRO A 81 9.72 -11.42 -2.65
C PRO A 81 10.71 -10.32 -2.24
N ARG A 82 10.99 -9.35 -3.12
CA ARG A 82 11.77 -8.14 -2.84
C ARG A 82 11.18 -7.36 -1.68
N MET A 83 9.89 -7.04 -1.74
CA MET A 83 9.25 -6.19 -0.75
C MET A 83 9.19 -6.86 0.63
N LYS A 84 9.01 -8.20 0.66
CA LYS A 84 9.11 -8.99 1.89
C LYS A 84 10.52 -8.95 2.50
N LYS A 85 11.59 -8.98 1.69
CA LYS A 85 12.96 -8.80 2.19
C LYS A 85 13.17 -7.40 2.79
N CYS A 86 12.51 -6.39 2.24
CA CYS A 86 12.51 -5.03 2.78
C CYS A 86 11.69 -4.87 4.06
N MET A 87 10.80 -5.81 4.38
CA MET A 87 9.96 -5.74 5.57
C MET A 87 9.98 -7.11 6.23
N PRO A 88 11.03 -7.46 7.00
CA PRO A 88 11.15 -8.77 7.65
C PRO A 88 10.20 -8.91 8.85
N LEU A 89 8.96 -8.44 8.70
CA LEU A 89 7.89 -8.55 9.66
C LEU A 89 6.96 -9.67 9.20
N GLU A 90 6.64 -10.57 10.13
CA GLU A 90 5.68 -11.65 9.91
C GLU A 90 4.25 -11.11 9.77
N GLY A 91 3.52 -11.67 8.81
CA GLY A 91 2.05 -11.61 8.76
C GLY A 91 1.41 -10.29 8.31
N ALA A 92 0.44 -10.42 7.40
CA ALA A 92 -0.61 -9.46 7.03
C ALA A 92 -0.22 -8.04 6.55
N LEU A 93 1.06 -7.66 6.55
CA LEU A 93 1.51 -6.37 6.03
C LEU A 93 1.97 -6.47 4.58
N GLY A 94 1.80 -5.37 3.85
CA GLY A 94 2.39 -5.13 2.55
C GLY A 94 2.75 -3.64 2.41
N TYR A 95 3.46 -3.30 1.34
CA TYR A 95 3.82 -1.90 1.08
C TYR A 95 2.84 -1.27 0.11
N CYS A 96 2.28 -0.12 0.45
CA CYS A 96 1.46 0.66 -0.48
C CYS A 96 2.39 1.56 -1.31
N TRP A 97 2.58 1.25 -2.59
CA TRP A 97 3.48 2.06 -3.44
C TRP A 97 2.91 3.43 -3.82
N MET A 98 1.59 3.61 -3.74
CA MET A 98 0.94 4.89 -4.05
C MET A 98 1.08 5.93 -2.93
N HIS A 99 1.24 5.48 -1.68
CA HIS A 99 1.21 6.33 -0.48
C HIS A 99 2.43 6.16 0.42
N ASP A 100 3.38 5.33 0.02
CA ASP A 100 4.67 5.12 0.69
C ASP A 100 4.60 4.74 2.17
N PHE A 101 3.77 3.76 2.52
CA PHE A 101 3.73 3.21 3.88
C PHE A 101 3.36 1.72 3.91
N LYS A 102 3.71 1.06 5.03
CA LYS A 102 3.31 -0.31 5.35
C LYS A 102 1.84 -0.35 5.75
N CYS A 103 1.02 -1.06 4.99
CA CYS A 103 -0.42 -1.18 5.21
C CYS A 103 -0.82 -2.61 5.58
N HIS A 104 -1.91 -2.75 6.34
CA HIS A 104 -2.48 -4.04 6.72
C HIS A 104 -3.44 -4.56 5.63
N LYS A 105 -3.35 -5.85 5.30
CA LYS A 105 -4.07 -6.51 4.20
C LYS A 105 -5.61 -6.33 4.27
N ASP A 106 -6.17 -6.26 5.48
CA ASP A 106 -7.61 -6.18 5.71
C ASP A 106 -8.19 -4.76 5.72
N ARG A 107 -7.34 -3.73 5.63
CA ARG A 107 -7.76 -2.33 5.54
C ARG A 107 -8.07 -1.94 4.09
N THR A 108 -8.58 -0.74 3.88
CA THR A 108 -8.87 -0.15 2.57
C THR A 108 -8.66 1.38 2.62
N CYS A 109 -8.94 2.06 1.52
CA CYS A 109 -8.91 3.51 1.36
C CYS A 109 -9.71 3.89 0.11
N TYR A 110 -10.06 5.17 -0.03
CA TYR A 110 -10.74 5.71 -1.20
C TYR A 110 -9.98 5.52 -2.52
N THR A 111 -8.65 5.48 -2.46
CA THR A 111 -7.79 5.28 -3.63
C THR A 111 -7.50 3.80 -3.93
N TRP A 112 -8.30 2.86 -3.41
CA TRP A 112 -8.10 1.45 -3.76
C TRP A 112 -8.33 1.22 -5.26
N VAL A 113 -7.55 0.30 -5.84
CA VAL A 113 -7.60 -0.04 -7.26
C VAL A 113 -7.57 -1.56 -7.40
N ALA A 114 -8.48 -2.13 -8.20
CA ALA A 114 -8.51 -3.56 -8.47
C ALA A 114 -7.25 -4.05 -9.22
N GLY A 115 -6.88 -5.32 -9.03
CA GLY A 115 -5.80 -5.96 -9.81
C GLY A 115 -4.62 -6.48 -8.98
N GLY A 116 -4.69 -6.33 -7.65
CA GLY A 116 -3.64 -6.78 -6.75
C GLY A 116 -3.82 -8.19 -6.17
N PRO A 117 -2.91 -8.60 -5.27
CA PRO A 117 -1.74 -7.83 -4.84
C PRO A 117 -0.57 -7.99 -5.81
N ILE A 118 0.42 -7.11 -5.73
CA ILE A 118 1.69 -7.26 -6.47
C ILE A 118 2.48 -8.41 -5.83
N LYS A 119 2.82 -9.41 -6.64
CA LYS A 119 3.53 -10.62 -6.19
C LYS A 119 4.87 -10.84 -6.90
N ASP A 120 5.14 -10.12 -7.98
CA ASP A 120 6.37 -10.21 -8.75
C ASP A 120 7.29 -8.99 -8.53
N ASP A 121 8.60 -9.24 -8.54
CA ASP A 121 9.60 -8.22 -8.26
C ASP A 121 9.71 -7.19 -9.40
N GLU A 122 9.36 -7.56 -10.64
CA GLU A 122 9.41 -6.66 -11.80
C GLU A 122 8.39 -5.53 -11.66
N LYS A 123 7.13 -5.87 -11.41
CA LYS A 123 6.06 -4.89 -11.16
C LYS A 123 6.32 -4.10 -9.89
N SER A 124 6.85 -4.73 -8.83
CA SER A 124 7.29 -4.03 -7.62
C SER A 124 8.27 -2.92 -7.97
N LYS A 125 9.40 -3.26 -8.63
CA LYS A 125 10.42 -2.28 -9.06
C LYS A 125 9.83 -1.19 -9.94
N LYS A 126 9.08 -1.57 -10.97
CA LYS A 126 8.47 -0.62 -11.92
C LYS A 126 7.57 0.38 -11.20
N ASN A 127 6.77 -0.06 -10.22
CA ASN A 127 5.88 0.82 -9.48
C ASN A 127 6.63 1.74 -8.51
N GLN A 128 7.73 1.28 -7.91
CA GLN A 128 8.60 2.16 -7.10
C GLN A 128 9.29 3.26 -7.92
N MET A 129 9.32 3.14 -9.26
CA MET A 129 9.82 4.20 -10.15
C MET A 129 8.73 5.22 -10.54
N LYS A 130 7.46 4.98 -10.21
CA LYS A 130 6.33 5.83 -10.60
C LYS A 130 5.95 6.89 -9.56
N GLY A 131 6.32 6.69 -8.29
CA GLY A 131 5.95 7.58 -7.19
C GLY A 131 7.15 8.37 -6.66
N GLY A 132 6.97 9.69 -6.53
CA GLY A 132 7.87 10.63 -5.83
C GLY A 132 9.14 11.02 -6.55
#